data_AF-A0A438XPL4-F1
#
_entry.id   AF-A0A438XPL4-F1
#
_cell.length_a   1.000
_cell.length_b   1.000
_cell.length_c   1.000
_cell.angle_alpha   90.00
_cell.angle_beta   90.00
_cell.angle_gamma   90.00
#
_symmetry.space_group_name_H-M   'P 1'
#
loop_
_entity.id
_entity.type
_entity.pdbx_description
1 polymer ?
#
loop_
_entity_poly.entity_id
_entity_poly.type
_entity_poly.pdbx_seq_one_letter_code
_entity_poly.pdbx_strand_id
1 'polypeptide(L)'
;MFLSNMSAIEERLKKAAQRKEKIISQKLQDYAQSQANNLHKFIAQLLQDLEEEKKRIKNADMGTIKKQIEVYEKLSGNIEMKFRDAYEEFILHFINNIRAGLEETLKKAIQTAKTRSREEEEVEYYTERVKQGGVWGSFKRNFLFWADDDAGYDEVKRTRATIKAGAVLDYLTEMHESCESALNDSTRSFKVVFKKELYAKVFKQLREIIPDDLIDEVAFKKSVMAVLNPIEFKEFDYVDKLPSEIRGKTGFLKGDEANAFIQSVEMHVRNFKDETREDVKGYIGGLRENLEKQNFASDTLKKLQKDMQNLHNQVQNKEQSIAQLEKQIKALKGI
;
A
#
# COMPACT_ATOMS: atom_id res chain seq x y z
N MET A 1 21.85 42.78 29.62
CA MET A 1 21.20 41.45 29.80
C MET A 1 20.70 40.79 28.50
N PHE A 2 20.67 41.46 27.33
CA PHE A 2 20.22 40.82 26.07
C PHE A 2 21.24 39.88 25.39
N LEU A 3 22.54 40.06 25.62
CA LEU A 3 23.60 39.26 24.97
C LEU A 3 23.72 37.83 25.51
N SER A 4 23.41 37.60 26.80
CA SER A 4 23.54 36.28 27.45
C SER A 4 22.51 35.25 26.97
N ASN A 5 21.36 35.67 26.45
CA ASN A 5 20.37 34.75 25.86
C ASN A 5 20.71 34.36 24.43
N MET A 6 21.41 35.22 23.68
CA MET A 6 21.75 34.98 22.28
C MET A 6 22.85 33.91 22.16
N SER A 7 23.87 33.95 23.02
CA SER A 7 24.87 32.89 23.11
C SER A 7 24.28 31.55 23.53
N ALA A 8 23.31 31.54 24.45
CA ALA A 8 22.61 30.32 24.86
C ALA A 8 21.73 29.74 23.74
N ILE A 9 21.09 30.58 22.93
CA ILE A 9 20.32 30.15 21.74
C ILE A 9 21.26 29.58 20.68
N GLU A 10 22.39 30.25 20.40
CA GLU A 10 23.40 29.80 19.45
C GLU A 10 23.98 28.43 19.83
N GLU A 11 24.29 28.23 21.12
CA GLU A 11 24.76 26.94 21.64
C GLU A 11 23.71 25.84 21.49
N ARG A 12 22.43 26.14 21.74
CA ARG A 12 21.31 25.20 21.54
C ARG A 12 21.13 24.84 20.06
N LEU A 13 21.24 25.82 19.16
CA LEU A 13 21.17 25.59 17.71
C LEU A 13 22.33 24.72 17.23
N LYS A 14 23.55 24.97 17.71
CA LYS A 14 24.73 24.14 17.39
C LYS A 14 24.58 22.70 17.87
N LYS A 15 24.06 22.51 19.09
CA LYS A 15 23.72 21.17 19.63
C LYS A 15 22.62 20.48 18.83
N ALA A 16 21.59 21.21 18.39
CA ALA A 16 20.52 20.68 17.57
C ALA A 16 21.03 20.24 16.18
N ALA A 17 21.89 21.04 15.54
CA ALA A 17 22.52 20.69 14.28
C ALA A 17 23.38 19.41 14.38
N GLN A 18 24.23 19.30 15.41
CA GLN A 18 25.04 18.10 15.65
C GLN A 18 24.19 16.85 15.91
N ARG A 19 23.09 16.98 16.68
CA ARG A 19 22.15 15.87 16.90
C ARG A 19 21.46 15.45 15.60
N LYS A 20 21.04 16.42 14.78
CA LYS A 20 20.44 16.16 13.46
C LYS A 20 21.40 15.40 12.56
N GLU A 21 22.66 15.80 12.50
CA GLU A 21 23.69 15.11 11.72
C GLU A 21 23.89 13.65 12.19
N LYS A 22 23.97 13.42 13.51
CA LYS A 22 24.03 12.06 14.08
C LYS A 22 22.80 11.22 13.72
N ILE A 23 21.60 11.80 13.81
CA ILE A 23 20.35 11.11 13.45
C ILE A 23 20.35 10.74 11.96
N ILE A 24 20.79 11.64 11.08
CA ILE A 24 20.88 11.38 9.64
C ILE A 24 21.88 10.26 9.37
N SER A 25 23.07 10.32 9.98
CA SER A 25 24.10 9.28 9.84
C SER A 25 23.61 7.91 10.32
N GLN A 26 22.95 7.86 11.48
CA GLN A 26 22.37 6.63 12.01
C GLN A 26 21.28 6.08 11.07
N LYS A 27 20.34 6.92 10.61
CA LYS A 27 19.29 6.52 9.66
C LYS A 27 19.86 5.96 8.36
N LEU A 28 20.93 6.56 7.83
CA LEU A 28 21.61 6.06 6.62
C LEU A 28 22.24 4.69 6.87
N GLN A 29 22.88 4.49 8.02
CA GLN A 29 23.47 3.21 8.40
C GLN A 29 22.41 2.13 8.59
N ASP A 30 21.33 2.44 9.32
CA ASP A 30 20.20 1.52 9.54
C ASP A 30 19.53 1.14 8.21
N TYR A 31 19.35 2.11 7.31
CA TYR A 31 18.82 1.87 5.97
C TYR A 31 19.74 0.94 5.17
N ALA A 32 21.05 1.22 5.10
CA ALA A 32 22.01 0.39 4.39
C ALA A 32 22.05 -1.05 4.95
N GLN A 33 21.99 -1.19 6.27
CA GLN A 33 21.95 -2.50 6.93
C GLN A 33 20.64 -3.25 6.61
N SER A 34 19.50 -2.56 6.63
CA SER A 34 18.20 -3.13 6.24
C SER A 34 18.21 -3.61 4.79
N GLN A 35 18.75 -2.80 3.87
CA GLN A 35 18.89 -3.18 2.46
C GLN A 35 19.81 -4.39 2.27
N ALA A 36 20.94 -4.42 2.98
CA ALA A 36 21.84 -5.58 2.96
C ALA A 36 21.13 -6.84 3.46
N ASN A 37 20.40 -6.75 4.59
CA ASN A 37 19.65 -7.88 5.13
C ASN A 37 18.55 -8.38 4.16
N ASN A 38 17.85 -7.46 3.49
CA ASN A 38 16.84 -7.82 2.49
C ASN A 38 17.48 -8.53 1.28
N LEU A 39 18.61 -8.04 0.80
CA LEU A 39 19.36 -8.68 -0.28
C LEU A 39 19.83 -10.10 0.13
N HIS A 40 20.38 -10.27 1.33
CA HIS A 40 20.79 -11.58 1.82
C HIS A 40 19.62 -12.56 1.90
N LYS A 41 18.45 -12.12 2.38
CA LYS A 41 17.23 -12.94 2.40
C LYS A 41 16.81 -13.35 0.99
N PHE A 42 16.87 -12.42 0.04
CA PHE A 42 16.53 -12.70 -1.35
C PHE A 42 17.51 -13.71 -2.00
N ILE A 43 18.82 -13.55 -1.77
CA ILE A 43 19.84 -14.49 -2.25
C ILE A 43 19.62 -15.88 -1.64
N ALA A 44 19.33 -15.97 -0.34
CA ALA A 44 19.05 -17.24 0.32
C ALA A 44 17.83 -17.94 -0.28
N GLN A 45 16.75 -17.20 -0.59
CA GLN A 45 15.57 -17.75 -1.26
C GLN A 45 15.89 -18.23 -2.68
N LEU A 46 16.61 -17.43 -3.47
CA LEU A 46 17.02 -17.83 -4.83
C LEU A 46 17.89 -19.09 -4.82
N LEU A 47 18.80 -19.21 -3.86
CA LEU A 47 19.63 -20.40 -3.68
C LEU A 47 18.77 -21.63 -3.39
N GLN A 48 17.75 -21.50 -2.53
CA GLN A 48 16.81 -22.57 -2.25
C GLN A 48 16.03 -22.97 -3.51
N ASP A 49 15.47 -22.00 -4.24
CA ASP A 49 14.68 -22.24 -5.45
C ASP A 49 15.50 -22.96 -6.53
N LEU A 50 16.78 -22.59 -6.71
CA LEU A 50 17.68 -23.24 -7.66
C LEU A 50 18.03 -24.68 -7.24
N GLU A 51 18.26 -24.92 -5.95
CA GLU A 51 18.51 -26.28 -5.43
C GLU A 51 17.27 -27.17 -5.56
N GLU A 52 16.07 -26.62 -5.37
CA GLU A 52 14.80 -27.31 -5.61
C GLU A 52 14.60 -27.63 -7.10
N GLU A 53 14.87 -26.69 -8.00
CA GLU A 53 14.78 -26.93 -9.45
C GLU A 53 15.79 -28.00 -9.90
N LYS A 54 17.02 -27.97 -9.35
CA LYS A 54 18.03 -29.00 -9.61
C LYS A 54 17.53 -30.39 -9.19
N LYS A 55 16.94 -30.51 -8.01
CA LYS A 55 16.34 -31.77 -7.52
C LYS A 55 15.17 -32.21 -8.41
N ARG A 56 14.31 -31.26 -8.82
CA ARG A 56 13.20 -31.51 -9.73
C ARG A 56 13.67 -32.11 -11.05
N ILE A 57 14.65 -31.48 -11.73
CA ILE A 57 15.22 -31.99 -12.99
C ILE A 57 15.86 -33.37 -12.79
N LYS A 58 16.60 -33.58 -11.68
CA LYS A 58 17.25 -34.86 -11.39
C LYS A 58 16.23 -36.00 -11.30
N ASN A 59 15.13 -35.76 -10.59
CA ASN A 59 14.12 -36.78 -10.26
C ASN A 59 12.96 -36.89 -11.26
N ALA A 60 12.81 -35.90 -12.15
CA ALA A 60 11.71 -35.90 -13.11
C ALA A 60 11.79 -37.07 -14.10
N ASP A 61 10.62 -37.62 -14.39
CA ASP A 61 10.40 -38.69 -15.36
C ASP A 61 9.94 -38.13 -16.71
N MET A 62 10.66 -38.51 -17.77
CA MET A 62 10.40 -38.03 -19.12
C MET A 62 9.03 -38.48 -19.65
N GLY A 63 8.60 -39.70 -19.31
CA GLY A 63 7.30 -40.22 -19.74
C GLY A 63 6.13 -39.43 -19.15
N THR A 64 6.24 -39.09 -17.87
CA THR A 64 5.28 -38.28 -17.14
C THR A 64 5.19 -36.87 -17.73
N ILE A 65 6.33 -36.22 -17.97
CA ILE A 65 6.35 -34.86 -18.58
C ILE A 65 5.66 -34.85 -19.94
N LYS A 66 5.95 -35.84 -20.81
CA LYS A 66 5.31 -35.94 -22.12
C LYS A 66 3.79 -36.09 -22.02
N LYS A 67 3.31 -36.95 -21.11
CA LYS A 67 1.87 -37.09 -20.86
C LYS A 67 1.24 -35.78 -20.36
N GLN A 68 1.90 -35.08 -19.45
CA GLN A 68 1.41 -33.78 -18.95
C GLN A 68 1.29 -32.75 -20.09
N ILE A 69 2.32 -32.65 -20.95
CA ILE A 69 2.29 -31.78 -22.14
C ILE A 69 1.11 -32.12 -23.05
N GLU A 70 0.95 -33.39 -23.42
CA GLU A 70 -0.15 -33.85 -24.29
C GLU A 70 -1.53 -33.52 -23.70
N VAL A 71 -1.69 -33.67 -22.39
CA VAL A 71 -2.94 -33.37 -21.69
C VAL A 71 -3.24 -31.87 -21.71
N TYR A 72 -2.25 -31.02 -21.40
CA TYR A 72 -2.42 -29.57 -21.46
C TYR A 72 -2.70 -29.07 -22.88
N GLU A 73 -2.11 -29.68 -23.91
CA GLU A 73 -2.40 -29.37 -25.31
C GLU A 73 -3.82 -29.80 -25.70
N LYS A 74 -4.20 -31.03 -25.39
CA LYS A 74 -5.51 -31.60 -25.75
C LYS A 74 -6.68 -30.90 -25.05
N LEU A 75 -6.50 -30.52 -23.78
CA LEU A 75 -7.53 -29.88 -22.97
C LEU A 75 -7.43 -28.35 -22.93
N SER A 76 -6.50 -27.77 -23.69
CA SER A 76 -6.23 -26.32 -23.77
C SER A 76 -7.50 -25.48 -23.87
N GLY A 77 -8.38 -25.77 -24.83
CA GLY A 77 -9.62 -25.01 -25.02
C GLY A 77 -10.59 -25.08 -23.83
N ASN A 78 -10.65 -26.22 -23.12
CA ASN A 78 -11.48 -26.36 -21.91
C ASN A 78 -10.85 -25.60 -20.73
N ILE A 79 -9.54 -25.70 -20.56
CA ILE A 79 -8.78 -24.95 -19.53
C ILE A 79 -8.96 -23.45 -19.74
N GLU A 80 -8.75 -22.97 -20.97
CA GLU A 80 -8.87 -21.55 -21.30
C GLU A 80 -10.28 -21.03 -21.04
N MET A 81 -11.30 -21.77 -21.46
CA MET A 81 -12.70 -21.42 -21.20
C MET A 81 -12.99 -21.32 -19.70
N LYS A 82 -12.66 -22.37 -18.92
CA LYS A 82 -12.92 -22.41 -17.48
C LYS A 82 -12.13 -21.37 -16.70
N PHE A 83 -10.90 -21.07 -17.12
CA PHE A 83 -10.09 -20.04 -16.49
C PHE A 83 -10.63 -18.64 -16.78
N ARG A 84 -11.10 -18.37 -18.00
CA ARG A 84 -11.74 -17.10 -18.34
C ARG A 84 -12.98 -16.89 -17.48
N ASP A 85 -13.89 -17.86 -17.44
CA ASP A 85 -15.12 -17.77 -16.64
C ASP A 85 -14.81 -17.53 -15.15
N ALA A 86 -13.86 -18.30 -14.59
CA ALA A 86 -13.45 -18.15 -13.20
C ALA A 86 -12.76 -16.81 -12.91
N TYR A 87 -11.98 -16.29 -13.86
CA TYR A 87 -11.30 -15.00 -13.72
C TYR A 87 -12.28 -13.82 -13.78
N GLU A 88 -13.21 -13.84 -14.74
CA GLU A 88 -14.25 -12.80 -14.88
C GLU A 88 -15.16 -12.75 -13.64
N GLU A 89 -15.65 -13.90 -13.17
CA GLU A 89 -16.42 -14.02 -11.93
C GLU A 89 -15.63 -13.48 -10.74
N PHE A 90 -14.36 -13.88 -10.62
CA PHE A 90 -13.49 -13.48 -9.52
C PHE A 90 -13.23 -11.97 -9.50
N ILE A 91 -12.88 -11.37 -10.64
CA ILE A 91 -12.62 -9.91 -10.72
C ILE A 91 -13.86 -9.13 -10.29
N LEU A 92 -15.05 -9.52 -10.75
CA LEU A 92 -16.29 -8.80 -10.43
C LEU A 92 -16.50 -8.75 -8.91
N HIS A 93 -16.39 -9.89 -8.22
CA HIS A 93 -16.52 -9.95 -6.77
C HIS A 93 -15.37 -9.21 -6.07
N PHE A 94 -14.15 -9.40 -6.53
CA PHE A 94 -12.96 -8.80 -5.95
C PHE A 94 -12.99 -7.27 -6.01
N ILE A 95 -13.37 -6.68 -7.15
CA ILE A 95 -13.50 -5.24 -7.31
C ILE A 95 -14.57 -4.65 -6.38
N ASN A 96 -15.70 -5.33 -6.22
CA ASN A 96 -16.75 -4.90 -5.29
C ASN A 96 -16.26 -4.95 -3.83
N ASN A 97 -15.48 -5.98 -3.46
CA ASN A 97 -14.90 -6.12 -2.13
C ASN A 97 -13.85 -5.04 -1.85
N ILE A 98 -12.97 -4.71 -2.82
CA ILE A 98 -12.02 -3.61 -2.67
C ILE A 98 -12.75 -2.29 -2.50
N ARG A 99 -13.79 -2.03 -3.31
CA ARG A 99 -14.55 -0.77 -3.22
C ARG A 99 -15.10 -0.59 -1.80
N ALA A 100 -15.80 -1.58 -1.30
CA ALA A 100 -16.36 -1.54 0.06
C ALA A 100 -15.25 -1.40 1.13
N GLY A 101 -14.14 -2.12 0.97
CA GLY A 101 -13.04 -2.09 1.93
C GLY A 101 -12.26 -0.76 1.94
N LEU A 102 -12.03 -0.13 0.78
CA LEU A 102 -11.40 1.18 0.69
C LEU A 102 -12.33 2.29 1.19
N GLU A 103 -13.63 2.23 0.88
CA GLU A 103 -14.62 3.18 1.41
C GLU A 103 -14.70 3.12 2.94
N GLU A 104 -14.71 1.93 3.53
CA GLU A 104 -14.70 1.75 4.98
C GLU A 104 -13.37 2.17 5.62
N THR A 105 -12.24 1.88 4.96
CA THR A 105 -10.91 2.30 5.42
C THR A 105 -10.80 3.83 5.42
N LEU A 106 -11.25 4.49 4.35
CA LEU A 106 -11.31 5.94 4.27
C LEU A 106 -12.16 6.52 5.40
N LYS A 107 -13.37 5.97 5.60
CA LYS A 107 -14.28 6.40 6.66
C LYS A 107 -13.61 6.28 8.05
N LYS A 108 -12.92 5.17 8.33
CA LYS A 108 -12.20 4.95 9.60
C LYS A 108 -11.01 5.88 9.76
N ALA A 109 -10.23 6.12 8.71
CA ALA A 109 -9.08 7.03 8.75
C ALA A 109 -9.54 8.45 9.10
N ILE A 110 -10.59 8.93 8.43
CA ILE A 110 -11.22 10.23 8.73
C ILE A 110 -11.76 10.29 10.17
N GLN A 111 -12.43 9.22 10.64
CA GLN A 111 -12.92 9.15 12.03
C GLN A 111 -11.78 9.10 13.08
N THR A 112 -10.65 8.49 12.74
CA THR A 112 -9.49 8.41 13.64
C THR A 112 -8.81 9.77 13.75
N ALA A 113 -8.65 10.48 12.64
CA ALA A 113 -8.21 11.87 12.64
C ALA A 113 -9.14 12.74 13.52
N LYS A 114 -10.47 12.55 13.41
CA LYS A 114 -11.48 13.18 14.29
C LYS A 114 -11.19 12.93 15.78
N THR A 115 -10.80 11.73 16.19
CA THR A 115 -10.62 11.38 17.61
C THR A 115 -9.31 11.91 18.18
N ARG A 116 -8.20 11.77 17.44
CA ARG A 116 -6.89 12.32 17.86
C ARG A 116 -6.93 13.83 18.06
N SER A 117 -7.72 14.54 17.26
CA SER A 117 -7.95 15.98 17.43
C SER A 117 -8.57 16.36 18.80
N ARG A 118 -9.28 15.42 19.45
CA ARG A 118 -9.89 15.60 20.76
C ARG A 118 -8.93 15.24 21.91
N GLU A 119 -8.06 14.25 21.73
CA GLU A 119 -7.16 13.75 22.79
C GLU A 119 -5.96 14.66 23.08
N GLU A 120 -5.57 15.55 22.16
CA GLU A 120 -4.60 16.63 22.44
C GLU A 120 -5.13 17.71 23.43
N GLU A 121 -6.28 17.50 24.08
CA GLU A 121 -6.87 18.38 25.09
C GLU A 121 -6.16 18.35 26.47
N GLU A 122 -5.16 17.51 26.72
CA GLU A 122 -4.58 17.36 28.06
C GLU A 122 -3.37 18.25 28.41
N VAL A 123 -2.85 19.09 27.51
CA VAL A 123 -1.64 19.88 27.82
C VAL A 123 -1.84 21.38 27.60
N GLU A 124 -2.46 22.04 28.58
CA GLU A 124 -2.02 23.32 29.19
C GLU A 124 -3.03 23.77 30.28
N TYR A 125 -3.13 23.00 31.37
CA TYR A 125 -3.81 23.45 32.60
C TYR A 125 -2.95 24.43 33.40
N TYR A 126 -2.43 25.50 32.80
CA TYR A 126 -1.85 26.62 33.57
C TYR A 126 -2.06 27.96 32.86
N THR A 127 -3.32 28.41 32.83
CA THR A 127 -3.62 29.81 33.12
C THR A 127 -5.08 29.92 33.58
N GLU A 128 -5.24 30.42 34.80
CA GLU A 128 -6.47 30.65 35.55
C GLU A 128 -7.79 30.76 34.76
N ARG A 129 -8.76 29.94 35.18
CA ARG A 129 -10.21 30.23 35.27
C ARG A 129 -10.72 31.35 34.35
N VAL A 130 -10.70 31.11 33.05
CA VAL A 130 -11.71 31.63 32.14
C VAL A 130 -12.34 30.42 31.48
N LYS A 131 -13.66 30.31 31.66
CA LYS A 131 -14.53 29.26 31.13
C LYS A 131 -14.06 28.76 29.75
N GLN A 132 -14.04 27.45 29.56
CA GLN A 132 -13.92 26.76 28.26
C GLN A 132 -15.04 27.19 27.29
N GLY A 133 -14.96 28.43 26.81
CA GLY A 133 -15.76 29.03 25.74
C GLY A 133 -14.82 29.67 24.71
N GLY A 134 -13.67 29.04 24.48
CA GLY A 134 -12.65 29.52 23.58
C GLY A 134 -12.95 29.15 22.12
N VAL A 135 -12.60 30.05 21.21
CA VAL A 135 -12.71 29.91 19.75
C VAL A 135 -12.12 28.58 19.24
N TRP A 136 -11.17 27.98 19.95
CA TRP A 136 -10.62 26.66 19.64
C TRP A 136 -11.61 25.50 19.86
N GLY A 137 -12.40 25.54 20.93
CA GLY A 137 -13.49 24.59 21.17
C GLY A 137 -14.68 24.80 20.23
N SER A 138 -14.91 26.06 19.81
CA SER A 138 -15.92 26.40 18.79
C SER A 138 -15.46 26.00 17.38
N PHE A 139 -14.20 26.22 17.03
CA PHE A 139 -13.58 25.80 15.78
C PHE A 139 -13.64 24.27 15.68
N LYS A 140 -13.19 23.53 16.69
CA LYS A 140 -13.26 22.06 16.69
C LYS A 140 -14.71 21.51 16.63
N ARG A 141 -15.71 22.17 17.24
CA ARG A 141 -17.14 21.81 17.11
C ARG A 141 -17.73 22.11 15.73
N ASN A 142 -17.41 23.26 15.14
CA ASN A 142 -17.94 23.70 13.84
C ASN A 142 -17.24 23.02 12.65
N PHE A 143 -15.94 22.79 12.77
CA PHE A 143 -15.07 22.09 11.81
C PHE A 143 -15.44 20.60 11.63
N LEU A 144 -16.04 19.98 12.66
CA LEU A 144 -16.45 18.57 12.68
C LEU A 144 -17.98 18.36 12.59
N PHE A 145 -18.76 19.39 12.28
CA PHE A 145 -20.25 19.35 12.24
C PHE A 145 -20.84 18.29 11.30
N TRP A 146 -20.12 17.89 10.26
CA TRP A 146 -20.55 16.91 9.26
C TRP A 146 -20.34 15.43 9.68
N ALA A 147 -19.98 15.19 10.94
CA ALA A 147 -19.67 13.88 11.50
C ALA A 147 -20.59 13.45 12.66
N ASP A 148 -21.72 14.14 12.88
CA ASP A 148 -23.02 13.62 13.36
C ASP A 148 -24.13 14.69 13.22
N ASP A 149 -25.38 14.27 12.98
CA ASP A 149 -26.57 15.12 13.08
C ASP A 149 -26.95 15.29 14.56
N ASP A 150 -26.33 16.23 15.28
CA ASP A 150 -27.02 16.83 16.42
C ASP A 150 -26.45 18.19 16.86
N ALA A 151 -27.37 19.15 16.84
CA ALA A 151 -27.56 20.30 17.73
C ALA A 151 -26.45 21.35 17.95
N GLY A 152 -26.85 22.59 17.69
CA GLY A 152 -26.70 23.67 18.68
C GLY A 152 -26.04 24.94 18.16
N TYR A 153 -26.86 25.89 17.71
CA TYR A 153 -26.43 27.28 17.63
C TYR A 153 -26.29 27.83 19.05
N ASP A 154 -25.10 28.26 19.42
CA ASP A 154 -24.95 29.33 20.40
C ASP A 154 -24.54 30.59 19.66
N GLU A 155 -25.49 31.53 19.53
CA GLU A 155 -25.16 32.94 19.49
C GLU A 155 -24.33 33.23 20.76
N VAL A 156 -23.20 33.94 20.65
CA VAL A 156 -22.87 35.09 21.52
C VAL A 156 -21.40 35.54 21.41
N LYS A 157 -21.29 36.84 21.10
CA LYS A 157 -20.32 37.89 21.48
C LYS A 157 -18.83 37.78 21.11
N ARG A 158 -18.36 38.95 20.66
CA ARG A 158 -17.01 39.32 20.22
C ARG A 158 -15.91 38.85 21.18
N THR A 159 -15.39 37.67 20.90
CA THR A 159 -14.06 37.24 21.37
C THR A 159 -13.19 37.21 20.12
N ARG A 160 -12.10 37.99 20.09
CA ARG A 160 -11.23 38.11 18.91
C ARG A 160 -10.67 36.71 18.59
N ALA A 161 -11.14 36.09 17.50
CA ALA A 161 -10.74 34.74 17.10
C ALA A 161 -9.21 34.64 17.12
N THR A 162 -8.65 33.69 17.87
CA THR A 162 -7.20 33.47 17.94
C THR A 162 -6.94 32.00 17.63
N ILE A 163 -6.06 31.72 16.66
CA ILE A 163 -5.76 30.35 16.21
C ILE A 163 -4.26 30.16 15.98
N LYS A 164 -3.71 29.04 16.45
CA LYS A 164 -2.31 28.65 16.23
C LYS A 164 -2.21 27.92 14.90
N ALA A 165 -1.86 28.64 13.84
CA ALA A 165 -1.86 28.10 12.47
C ALA A 165 -0.95 26.87 12.30
N GLY A 166 0.21 26.85 12.98
CA GLY A 166 1.13 25.71 12.94
C GLY A 166 0.51 24.41 13.45
N ALA A 167 -0.26 24.45 14.54
CA ALA A 167 -0.91 23.24 15.07
C ALA A 167 -2.00 22.71 14.13
N VAL A 168 -2.69 23.61 13.42
CA VAL A 168 -3.67 23.22 12.39
C VAL A 168 -2.97 22.59 11.18
N LEU A 169 -1.83 23.13 10.78
CA LEU A 169 -1.03 22.59 9.68
C LEU A 169 -0.51 21.18 10.00
N ASP A 170 0.04 20.99 11.21
CA ASP A 170 0.52 19.69 11.68
C ASP A 170 -0.63 18.67 11.67
N TYR A 171 -1.79 19.03 12.21
CA TYR A 171 -2.99 18.18 12.19
C TYR A 171 -3.45 17.79 10.79
N LEU A 172 -3.53 18.75 9.85
CA LEU A 172 -3.94 18.46 8.48
C LEU A 172 -2.92 17.57 7.75
N THR A 173 -1.63 17.75 8.04
CA THR A 173 -0.56 16.90 7.52
C THR A 173 -0.72 15.47 8.04
N GLU A 174 -0.91 15.29 9.35
CA GLU A 174 -1.16 13.96 9.94
C GLU A 174 -2.43 13.30 9.39
N MET A 175 -3.48 14.09 9.13
CA MET A 175 -4.71 13.58 8.53
C MET A 175 -4.46 13.03 7.11
N HIS A 176 -3.73 13.78 6.27
CA HIS A 176 -3.36 13.33 4.93
C HIS A 176 -2.54 12.04 4.99
N GLU A 177 -1.46 12.03 5.79
CA GLU A 177 -0.57 10.87 5.96
C GLU A 177 -1.33 9.64 6.50
N SER A 178 -2.22 9.83 7.47
CA SER A 178 -3.01 8.73 8.03
C SER A 178 -4.00 8.15 7.01
N CYS A 179 -4.63 8.98 6.17
CA CYS A 179 -5.54 8.52 5.13
C CYS A 179 -4.78 7.80 4.01
N GLU A 180 -3.66 8.38 3.56
CA GLU A 180 -2.78 7.78 2.56
C GLU A 180 -2.27 6.41 3.01
N SER A 181 -1.69 6.35 4.22
CA SER A 181 -1.17 5.09 4.78
C SER A 181 -2.26 4.04 4.90
N ALA A 182 -3.43 4.39 5.44
CA ALA A 182 -4.51 3.43 5.61
C ALA A 182 -5.01 2.85 4.28
N LEU A 183 -5.20 3.71 3.26
CA LEU A 183 -5.61 3.27 1.93
C LEU A 183 -4.53 2.42 1.26
N ASN A 184 -3.26 2.83 1.34
CA ASN A 184 -2.14 2.09 0.76
C ASN A 184 -1.91 0.74 1.43
N ASP A 185 -2.04 0.65 2.75
CA ASP A 185 -1.96 -0.62 3.47
C ASP A 185 -3.11 -1.55 3.11
N SER A 186 -4.33 -1.02 2.94
CA SER A 186 -5.47 -1.78 2.43
C SER A 186 -5.21 -2.29 1.01
N THR A 187 -4.70 -1.43 0.11
CA THR A 187 -4.34 -1.80 -1.27
C THR A 187 -3.27 -2.89 -1.33
N ARG A 188 -2.23 -2.79 -0.50
CA ARG A 188 -1.18 -3.81 -0.39
C ARG A 188 -1.76 -5.14 0.10
N SER A 189 -2.66 -5.11 1.08
CA SER A 189 -3.37 -6.30 1.56
C SER A 189 -4.21 -6.94 0.44
N PHE A 190 -4.99 -6.15 -0.29
CA PHE A 190 -5.79 -6.63 -1.41
C PHE A 190 -4.94 -7.26 -2.51
N LYS A 191 -3.77 -6.68 -2.84
CA LYS A 191 -2.83 -7.27 -3.82
C LYS A 191 -2.38 -8.67 -3.42
N VAL A 192 -2.11 -8.90 -2.13
CA VAL A 192 -1.69 -10.23 -1.63
C VAL A 192 -2.86 -11.22 -1.70
N VAL A 193 -4.04 -10.80 -1.23
CA VAL A 193 -5.26 -11.62 -1.24
C VAL A 193 -5.66 -12.00 -2.67
N PHE A 194 -5.64 -11.04 -3.60
CA PHE A 194 -5.91 -11.22 -5.02
C PHE A 194 -5.15 -12.41 -5.61
N LYS A 195 -3.81 -12.39 -5.49
CA LYS A 195 -2.94 -13.42 -6.06
C LYS A 195 -3.21 -14.80 -5.46
N LYS A 196 -3.43 -14.84 -4.14
CA LYS A 196 -3.66 -16.08 -3.40
C LYS A 196 -5.01 -16.71 -3.76
N GLU A 197 -6.08 -15.92 -3.71
CA GLU A 197 -7.44 -16.42 -3.94
C GLU A 197 -7.68 -16.75 -5.40
N LEU A 198 -7.19 -15.92 -6.33
CA LEU A 198 -7.30 -16.22 -7.76
C LEU A 198 -6.57 -17.52 -8.10
N TYR A 199 -5.33 -17.71 -7.61
CA TYR A 199 -4.60 -18.96 -7.79
C TYR A 199 -5.41 -20.16 -7.28
N ALA A 200 -5.97 -20.08 -6.06
CA ALA A 200 -6.77 -21.16 -5.50
C ALA A 200 -8.02 -21.46 -6.35
N LYS A 201 -8.73 -20.43 -6.82
CA LYS A 201 -9.92 -20.57 -7.68
C LYS A 201 -9.57 -21.26 -9.00
N VAL A 202 -8.53 -20.82 -9.70
CA VAL A 202 -8.14 -21.41 -11.00
C VAL A 202 -7.48 -22.77 -10.85
N PHE A 203 -6.77 -23.02 -9.75
CA PHE A 203 -6.22 -24.34 -9.46
C PHE A 203 -7.33 -25.36 -9.22
N LYS A 204 -8.40 -24.98 -8.50
CA LYS A 204 -9.59 -25.81 -8.36
C LYS A 204 -10.19 -26.15 -9.72
N GLN A 205 -10.32 -25.17 -10.62
CA GLN A 205 -10.81 -25.42 -11.98
C GLN A 205 -9.90 -26.37 -12.76
N LEU A 206 -8.58 -26.25 -12.62
CA LEU A 206 -7.63 -27.15 -13.28
C LEU A 206 -7.82 -28.61 -12.82
N ARG A 207 -7.99 -28.84 -11.51
CA ARG A 207 -8.26 -30.17 -10.93
C ARG A 207 -9.57 -30.79 -11.36
N GLU A 208 -10.56 -29.97 -11.72
CA GLU A 208 -11.84 -30.44 -12.27
C GLU A 208 -11.67 -30.91 -13.74
N ILE A 209 -10.64 -30.46 -14.44
CA ILE A 209 -10.39 -30.74 -15.86
C ILE A 209 -9.36 -31.86 -16.04
N ILE A 210 -8.31 -31.87 -15.21
CA ILE A 210 -7.15 -32.75 -15.32
C ILE A 210 -7.01 -33.57 -14.03
N PRO A 211 -6.75 -34.89 -14.13
CA PRO A 211 -6.38 -35.71 -12.97
C PRO A 211 -5.18 -35.15 -12.20
N ASP A 212 -5.22 -35.18 -10.87
CA ASP A 212 -4.19 -34.59 -10.00
C ASP A 212 -2.76 -35.10 -10.28
N ASP A 213 -2.61 -36.37 -10.67
CA ASP A 213 -1.32 -36.99 -11.01
C ASP A 213 -0.70 -36.43 -12.31
N LEU A 214 -1.51 -35.78 -13.14
CA LEU A 214 -1.10 -35.15 -14.40
C LEU A 214 -0.97 -33.62 -14.29
N ILE A 215 -1.13 -33.05 -13.10
CA ILE A 215 -0.90 -31.63 -12.86
C ILE A 215 0.51 -31.41 -12.32
N ASP A 216 1.32 -30.69 -13.09
CA ASP A 216 2.56 -30.10 -12.56
C ASP A 216 2.24 -28.80 -11.80
N GLU A 217 2.02 -28.91 -10.50
CA GLU A 217 1.65 -27.78 -9.63
C GLU A 217 2.74 -26.68 -9.60
N VAL A 218 4.02 -27.05 -9.72
CA VAL A 218 5.14 -26.10 -9.71
C VAL A 218 5.12 -25.24 -10.98
N ALA A 219 5.00 -25.86 -12.15
CA ALA A 219 4.86 -25.16 -13.42
C ALA A 219 3.58 -24.31 -13.45
N PHE A 220 2.46 -24.88 -12.96
CA PHE A 220 1.20 -24.15 -12.90
C PHE A 220 1.27 -22.90 -12.03
N LYS A 221 1.80 -23.02 -10.81
CA LYS A 221 1.98 -21.89 -9.90
C LYS A 221 2.92 -20.84 -10.49
N LYS A 222 4.05 -21.25 -11.08
CA LYS A 222 4.98 -20.32 -11.76
C LYS A 222 4.27 -19.57 -12.88
N SER A 223 3.48 -20.25 -13.69
CA SER A 223 2.76 -19.67 -14.82
C SER A 223 1.69 -18.67 -14.39
N VAL A 224 0.84 -19.02 -13.42
CA VAL A 224 -0.16 -18.09 -12.86
C VAL A 224 0.53 -16.85 -12.27
N MET A 225 1.53 -17.05 -11.42
CA MET A 225 2.22 -15.92 -10.77
C MET A 225 2.95 -15.04 -11.79
N ALA A 226 3.47 -15.60 -12.88
CA ALA A 226 4.10 -14.83 -13.95
C ALA A 226 3.11 -14.00 -14.79
N VAL A 227 1.80 -14.29 -14.75
CA VAL A 227 0.75 -13.41 -15.29
C VAL A 227 0.31 -12.37 -14.25
N LEU A 228 0.22 -12.76 -12.98
CA LEU A 228 -0.30 -11.88 -11.93
C LEU A 228 0.72 -10.89 -11.36
N ASN A 229 2.01 -11.22 -11.37
CA ASN A 229 3.05 -10.39 -10.78
C ASN A 229 3.21 -9.01 -11.45
N PRO A 230 3.12 -8.88 -12.79
CA PRO A 230 3.16 -7.59 -13.47
C PRO A 230 1.96 -6.67 -13.20
N ILE A 231 0.84 -7.19 -12.66
CA ILE A 231 -0.33 -6.36 -12.38
C ILE A 231 0.01 -5.36 -11.27
N GLU A 232 -0.02 -4.09 -11.64
CA GLU A 232 0.24 -2.98 -10.74
C GLU A 232 -1.02 -2.60 -9.96
N PHE A 233 -0.85 -2.47 -8.64
CA PHE A 233 -1.82 -1.87 -7.74
C PHE A 233 -1.20 -0.53 -7.34
N LYS A 234 -1.75 0.56 -7.88
CA LYS A 234 -1.25 1.92 -7.65
C LYS A 234 -1.36 2.30 -6.17
N GLU A 235 -0.56 3.27 -5.75
CA GLU A 235 -0.64 3.86 -4.42
C GLU A 235 -1.32 5.23 -4.50
N PHE A 236 -2.03 5.58 -3.43
CA PHE A 236 -2.57 6.91 -3.19
C PHE A 236 -1.44 7.83 -2.74
N ASP A 237 -1.52 9.11 -3.11
CA ASP A 237 -0.53 10.14 -2.77
C ASP A 237 -1.25 11.45 -2.42
N TYR A 238 -1.16 11.81 -1.14
CA TYR A 238 -1.71 13.03 -0.56
C TYR A 238 -0.63 13.98 -0.05
N VAL A 239 0.64 13.72 -0.39
CA VAL A 239 1.75 14.60 -0.08
C VAL A 239 1.54 15.95 -0.77
N ASP A 240 1.82 17.04 -0.05
CA ASP A 240 1.73 18.42 -0.55
C ASP A 240 0.34 18.86 -1.06
N LYS A 241 -0.75 18.13 -0.78
CA LYS A 241 -2.13 18.50 -1.16
C LYS A 241 -2.72 19.65 -0.33
N LEU A 242 -1.94 20.27 0.55
CA LEU A 242 -2.40 21.39 1.36
C LEU A 242 -2.37 22.69 0.53
N PRO A 243 -3.49 23.44 0.47
CA PRO A 243 -3.57 24.71 -0.22
C PRO A 243 -2.53 25.71 0.28
N SER A 244 -2.03 26.55 -0.62
CA SER A 244 -1.04 27.59 -0.32
C SER A 244 -1.54 28.57 0.76
N GLU A 245 -2.85 28.80 0.78
CA GLU A 245 -3.63 29.61 1.71
C GLU A 245 -3.52 29.09 3.16
N ILE A 246 -3.28 27.79 3.32
CA ILE A 246 -3.09 27.13 4.62
C ILE A 246 -1.59 26.99 4.92
N ARG A 247 -0.82 26.46 3.97
CA ARG A 247 0.61 26.14 4.14
C ARG A 247 1.47 27.37 4.50
N GLY A 248 1.09 28.56 4.01
CA GLY A 248 1.83 29.80 4.26
C GLY A 248 1.56 30.47 5.62
N LYS A 249 0.60 29.96 6.41
CA LYS A 249 0.19 30.60 7.67
C LYS A 249 0.94 30.02 8.86
N THR A 250 1.49 30.91 9.70
CA THR A 250 2.27 30.54 10.89
C THR A 250 1.92 31.45 12.07
N GLY A 251 2.33 31.03 13.27
CA GLY A 251 2.10 31.81 14.49
C GLY A 251 0.64 31.86 14.94
N PHE A 252 0.30 32.89 15.72
CA PHE A 252 -1.05 33.11 16.25
C PHE A 252 -1.79 34.12 15.38
N LEU A 253 -2.72 33.64 14.57
CA LEU A 253 -3.61 34.51 13.78
C LEU A 253 -4.68 35.08 14.69
N LYS A 254 -5.10 36.33 14.46
CA LYS A 254 -6.09 37.02 15.30
C LYS A 254 -7.15 37.75 14.46
N GLY A 255 -8.38 37.85 14.97
CA GLY A 255 -9.45 38.63 14.36
C GLY A 255 -9.86 38.08 12.99
N ASP A 256 -9.99 38.96 12.00
CA ASP A 256 -10.48 38.57 10.66
C ASP A 256 -9.54 37.61 9.92
N GLU A 257 -8.22 37.69 10.19
CA GLU A 257 -7.25 36.75 9.63
C GLU A 257 -7.45 35.33 10.17
N ALA A 258 -7.78 35.20 11.47
CA ALA A 258 -8.11 33.91 12.05
C ALA A 258 -9.40 33.34 11.45
N ASN A 259 -10.42 34.19 11.25
CA ASN A 259 -11.69 33.76 10.64
C ASN A 259 -11.51 33.28 9.19
N ALA A 260 -10.74 34.02 8.38
CA ALA A 260 -10.46 33.62 7.00
C ALA A 260 -9.68 32.30 6.93
N PHE A 261 -8.66 32.13 7.78
CA PHE A 261 -7.89 30.87 7.84
C PHE A 261 -8.75 29.68 8.24
N ILE A 262 -9.63 29.85 9.23
CA ILE A 262 -10.60 28.83 9.66
C ILE A 262 -11.49 28.40 8.49
N GLN A 263 -12.02 29.36 7.72
CA GLN A 263 -12.86 29.07 6.56
C GLN A 263 -12.09 28.31 5.47
N SER A 264 -10.85 28.70 5.16
CA SER A 264 -10.00 27.98 4.21
C SER A 264 -9.76 26.54 4.65
N VAL A 265 -9.50 26.32 5.95
CA VAL A 265 -9.27 25.00 6.53
C VAL A 265 -10.55 24.14 6.51
N GLU A 266 -11.71 24.70 6.87
CA GLU A 266 -13.01 24.01 6.77
C GLU A 266 -13.32 23.59 5.33
N MET A 267 -13.09 24.49 4.37
CA MET A 267 -13.29 24.20 2.95
C MET A 267 -12.33 23.11 2.46
N HIS A 268 -11.05 23.19 2.82
CA HIS A 268 -10.06 22.19 2.46
C HIS A 268 -10.43 20.80 2.96
N VAL A 269 -10.81 20.66 4.22
CA VAL A 269 -11.17 19.35 4.77
C VAL A 269 -12.41 18.76 4.10
N ARG A 270 -13.41 19.59 3.76
CA ARG A 270 -14.58 19.13 2.99
C ARG A 270 -14.17 18.65 1.61
N ASN A 271 -13.37 19.45 0.90
CA ASN A 271 -12.90 19.10 -0.44
C ASN A 271 -12.02 17.85 -0.41
N PHE A 272 -11.10 17.73 0.53
CA PHE A 272 -10.21 16.58 0.68
C PHE A 272 -10.99 15.27 0.83
N LYS A 273 -12.08 15.27 1.60
CA LYS A 273 -12.94 14.08 1.75
C LYS A 273 -13.55 13.66 0.41
N ASP A 274 -14.09 14.62 -0.34
CA ASP A 274 -14.76 14.35 -1.61
C ASP A 274 -13.74 13.97 -2.70
N GLU A 275 -12.59 14.66 -2.75
CA GLU A 275 -11.44 14.32 -3.60
C GLU A 275 -10.95 12.89 -3.31
N THR A 276 -10.73 12.55 -2.05
CA THR A 276 -10.28 11.20 -1.66
C THR A 276 -11.29 10.12 -2.05
N ARG A 277 -12.60 10.42 -1.99
CA ARG A 277 -13.65 9.51 -2.47
C ARG A 277 -13.60 9.32 -3.98
N GLU A 278 -13.42 10.42 -4.73
CA GLU A 278 -13.27 10.34 -6.18
C GLU A 278 -11.96 9.63 -6.58
N ASP A 279 -10.87 9.82 -5.83
CA ASP A 279 -9.63 9.08 -6.03
C ASP A 279 -9.82 7.58 -5.79
N VAL A 280 -10.55 7.18 -4.73
CA VAL A 280 -10.89 5.76 -4.50
C VAL A 280 -11.73 5.22 -5.66
N LYS A 281 -12.73 5.97 -6.15
CA LYS A 281 -13.52 5.55 -7.32
C LYS A 281 -12.66 5.42 -8.58
N GLY A 282 -11.78 6.40 -8.84
CA GLY A 282 -10.86 6.42 -9.95
C GLY A 282 -9.86 5.26 -9.89
N TYR A 283 -9.32 4.98 -8.70
CA TYR A 283 -8.48 3.82 -8.43
C TYR A 283 -9.20 2.52 -8.77
N ILE A 284 -10.43 2.34 -8.28
CA ILE A 284 -11.23 1.14 -8.54
C ILE A 284 -11.55 0.99 -10.02
N GLY A 285 -11.92 2.07 -10.69
CA GLY A 285 -12.16 2.09 -12.14
C GLY A 285 -10.92 1.68 -12.92
N GLY A 286 -9.77 2.31 -12.62
CA GLY A 286 -8.50 2.01 -13.28
C GLY A 286 -8.02 0.58 -13.03
N LEU A 287 -8.17 0.06 -11.80
CA LEU A 287 -7.84 -1.33 -11.47
C LEU A 287 -8.75 -2.30 -12.22
N ARG A 288 -10.06 -2.04 -12.25
CA ARG A 288 -11.03 -2.86 -12.99
C ARG A 288 -10.67 -2.93 -14.47
N GLU A 289 -10.44 -1.78 -15.11
CA GLU A 289 -10.03 -1.75 -16.52
C GLU A 289 -8.71 -2.50 -16.76
N ASN A 290 -7.74 -2.35 -15.87
CA ASN A 290 -6.45 -3.04 -15.98
C ASN A 290 -6.63 -4.56 -15.90
N LEU A 291 -7.48 -5.03 -15.00
CA LEU A 291 -7.76 -6.47 -14.81
C LEU A 291 -8.60 -7.06 -15.96
N GLU A 292 -9.63 -6.35 -16.44
CA GLU A 292 -10.49 -6.78 -17.55
C GLU A 292 -9.73 -6.84 -18.89
N LYS A 293 -8.70 -6.00 -19.07
CA LYS A 293 -7.85 -6.03 -20.28
C LYS A 293 -6.86 -7.21 -20.29
N GLN A 294 -6.67 -7.92 -19.18
CA GLN A 294 -5.73 -9.05 -19.12
C GLN A 294 -6.25 -10.24 -19.91
N ASN A 295 -5.39 -10.84 -20.73
CA ASN A 295 -5.68 -12.13 -21.34
C ASN A 295 -5.28 -13.28 -20.39
N PHE A 296 -5.80 -13.25 -19.16
CA PHE A 296 -5.31 -14.08 -18.05
C PHE A 296 -5.29 -15.58 -18.39
N ALA A 297 -6.38 -16.10 -18.96
CA ALA A 297 -6.52 -17.52 -19.26
C ALA A 297 -5.50 -17.98 -20.32
N SER A 298 -5.45 -17.28 -21.45
CA SER A 298 -4.56 -17.61 -22.57
C SER A 298 -3.09 -17.42 -22.20
N ASP A 299 -2.76 -16.32 -21.50
CA ASP A 299 -1.38 -16.05 -21.07
C ASP A 299 -0.90 -17.07 -20.03
N THR A 300 -1.77 -17.49 -19.10
CA THR A 300 -1.45 -18.52 -18.12
C THR A 300 -1.19 -19.85 -18.81
N LEU A 301 -2.06 -20.26 -19.73
CA LEU A 301 -1.93 -21.52 -20.45
C LEU A 301 -0.67 -21.52 -21.35
N LYS A 302 -0.40 -20.42 -22.05
CA LYS A 302 0.80 -20.26 -22.88
C LYS A 302 2.08 -20.35 -22.05
N LYS A 303 2.12 -19.73 -20.87
CA LYS A 303 3.25 -19.84 -19.95
C LYS A 303 3.38 -21.27 -19.41
N LEU A 304 2.28 -21.93 -19.08
CA LEU A 304 2.29 -23.31 -18.58
C LEU A 304 2.87 -24.27 -19.62
N GLN A 305 2.38 -24.20 -20.86
CA GLN A 305 2.90 -24.99 -21.96
C GLN A 305 4.39 -24.73 -22.18
N LYS A 306 4.83 -23.45 -22.14
CA LYS A 306 6.24 -23.09 -22.26
C LYS A 306 7.08 -23.66 -21.12
N ASP A 307 6.61 -23.57 -19.88
CA ASP A 307 7.32 -24.08 -18.69
C ASP A 307 7.45 -25.61 -18.74
N MET A 308 6.41 -26.31 -19.20
CA MET A 308 6.46 -27.76 -19.40
C MET A 308 7.43 -28.17 -20.51
N GLN A 309 7.44 -27.44 -21.63
CA GLN A 309 8.41 -27.66 -22.71
C GLN A 309 9.85 -27.37 -22.26
N ASN A 310 10.06 -26.34 -21.45
CA ASN A 310 11.36 -26.05 -20.85
C ASN A 310 11.81 -27.20 -19.93
N LEU A 311 10.93 -27.71 -19.08
CA LEU A 311 11.23 -28.84 -18.21
C LEU A 311 11.56 -30.09 -19.03
N HIS A 312 10.78 -30.38 -20.09
CA HIS A 312 11.08 -31.47 -21.03
C HIS A 312 12.50 -31.35 -21.58
N ASN A 313 12.87 -30.18 -22.09
CA ASN A 313 14.21 -29.92 -22.65
C ASN A 313 15.33 -30.03 -21.61
N GLN A 314 15.06 -29.60 -20.38
CA GLN A 314 16.01 -29.71 -19.27
C GLN A 314 16.24 -31.16 -18.85
N VAL A 315 15.17 -31.96 -18.77
CA VAL A 315 15.25 -33.38 -18.42
C VAL A 315 15.84 -34.20 -19.57
N GLN A 316 15.62 -33.79 -20.82
CA GLN A 316 16.27 -34.39 -21.99
C GLN A 316 17.78 -34.15 -21.96
N ASN A 317 18.21 -32.95 -21.57
CA ASN A 317 19.62 -32.57 -21.43
C ASN A 317 20.02 -32.48 -19.94
N LYS A 318 19.71 -33.55 -19.18
CA LYS A 318 19.76 -33.55 -17.70
C LYS A 318 21.12 -33.14 -17.13
N GLU A 319 22.20 -33.74 -17.60
CA GLU A 319 23.56 -33.46 -17.12
C GLU A 319 23.97 -32.00 -17.34
N GLN A 320 23.73 -31.48 -18.56
CA GLN A 320 24.04 -30.10 -18.90
C GLN A 320 23.21 -29.10 -18.10
N SER A 321 21.91 -29.35 -17.94
CA SER A 321 21.00 -28.48 -17.20
C SER A 321 21.36 -28.41 -15.71
N ILE A 322 21.71 -29.56 -15.11
CA ILE A 322 22.20 -29.61 -13.72
C ILE A 322 23.53 -28.86 -13.58
N ALA A 323 24.48 -29.06 -14.49
CA ALA A 323 25.77 -28.36 -14.46
C ALA A 323 25.62 -26.84 -14.58
N GLN A 324 24.64 -26.35 -15.36
CA GLN A 324 24.33 -24.92 -15.45
C GLN A 324 23.77 -24.37 -14.13
N LEU A 325 22.82 -25.08 -13.50
CA LEU A 325 22.27 -24.70 -12.19
C LEU A 325 23.36 -24.67 -11.11
N GLU A 326 24.26 -25.65 -11.10
CA GLU A 326 25.38 -25.69 -10.15
C GLU A 326 26.34 -24.51 -10.30
N LYS A 327 26.59 -24.05 -11.53
CA LYS A 327 27.36 -22.82 -11.77
C LYS A 327 26.67 -21.59 -11.20
N GLN A 328 25.35 -21.47 -11.39
CA GLN A 328 24.55 -20.36 -10.85
C GLN A 328 24.53 -20.37 -9.32
N ILE A 329 24.31 -21.53 -8.71
CA ILE A 329 24.35 -21.72 -7.25
C ILE A 329 25.73 -21.34 -6.69
N LYS A 330 26.82 -21.77 -7.35
CA LYS A 330 28.18 -21.41 -6.92
C LYS A 330 28.44 -19.91 -7.02
N ALA A 331 27.96 -19.25 -8.08
CA ALA A 331 28.09 -17.81 -8.25
C ALA A 331 27.31 -17.05 -7.15
N LEU A 332 26.08 -17.45 -6.88
CA LEU A 332 25.24 -16.81 -5.84
C LEU A 332 25.77 -17.02 -4.42
N LYS A 333 26.42 -18.16 -4.12
CA LYS A 333 27.09 -18.39 -2.82
C LYS A 333 28.35 -17.52 -2.62
N GLY A 334 28.88 -16.92 -3.68
CA GLY A 334 30.04 -16.03 -3.63
C GLY A 334 29.68 -14.55 -3.48
N ILE A 335 28.39 -14.20 -3.50
CA ILE A 335 27.84 -12.88 -3.20
C ILE A 335 27.48 -12.87 -1.71
#